data_AF-A0A3S8SED1-F1
#
_entry.id   AF-A0A3S8SED1-F1
#
_cell.length_a   1.000
_cell.length_b   1.000
_cell.length_c   1.000
_cell.angle_alpha   90.00
_cell.angle_beta   90.00
_cell.angle_gamma   90.00
#
_symmetry.space_group_name_H-M   'P 1'
#
loop_
_entity.id
_entity.type
_entity.pdbx_description
1 polymer ?
#
loop_
_entity_poly.entity_id
_entity_poly.type
_entity_poly.pdbx_seq_one_letter_code
_entity_poly.pdbx_strand_id
1 'polypeptide(L)'
;MAENAEILQITTKDFFDKYFDVLMSIAGRTNTELLPENISSFEMLDNRYLLKIRRADMLVYCTGKAFSDCQNKTKKPYKTILVDCYLNDMTNLEVAKKVGYSRSRFGTLKQEALAEFTQRFNYWIQNQKFSPLVRAKKAICESR
;
A
#
# COMPACT_ATOMS: atom_id res chain seq x y z
N MET A 1 9.21 -28.12 13.60
CA MET A 1 10.38 -27.44 12.99
C MET A 1 9.86 -26.13 12.42
N ALA A 2 10.24 -25.01 13.03
CA ALA A 2 9.74 -23.69 12.64
C ALA A 2 10.37 -23.31 11.29
N GLU A 3 9.57 -23.37 10.23
CA GLU A 3 9.93 -22.85 8.92
C GLU A 3 10.02 -21.32 9.06
N ASN A 4 11.24 -20.80 9.23
CA ASN A 4 11.52 -19.38 9.19
C ASN A 4 11.24 -18.89 7.77
N ALA A 5 9.97 -18.61 7.48
CA ALA A 5 9.56 -17.94 6.27
C ALA A 5 10.24 -16.57 6.26
N GLU A 6 11.28 -16.41 5.44
CA GLU A 6 11.83 -15.10 5.11
C GLU A 6 10.67 -14.25 4.56
N ILE A 7 10.15 -13.36 5.40
CA ILE A 7 9.15 -12.39 5.01
C ILE A 7 9.80 -11.54 3.93
N LEU A 8 9.30 -11.70 2.70
CA LEU A 8 9.68 -10.89 1.55
C LEU A 8 9.43 -9.42 1.93
N GLN A 9 10.47 -8.71 2.38
CA GLN A 9 10.39 -7.29 2.68
C GLN A 9 10.25 -6.56 1.35
N ILE A 10 9.01 -6.30 0.94
CA ILE A 10 8.73 -5.43 -0.19
C ILE A 10 9.04 -4.01 0.27
N THR A 11 9.99 -3.34 -0.37
CA THR A 11 10.21 -1.91 -0.12
C THR A 11 9.02 -1.13 -0.67
N THR A 12 8.54 -0.14 0.08
CA THR A 12 7.36 0.64 -0.32
C THR A 12 7.57 1.39 -1.64
N LYS A 13 8.80 1.78 -1.96
CA LYS A 13 9.12 2.39 -3.24
C LYS A 13 8.93 1.41 -4.40
N ASP A 14 9.51 0.22 -4.32
CA ASP A 14 9.31 -0.81 -5.36
C ASP A 14 7.84 -1.22 -5.49
N PHE A 15 7.10 -1.22 -4.37
CA PHE A 15 5.67 -1.52 -4.36
C PHE A 15 4.88 -0.55 -5.23
N PHE A 16 4.98 0.76 -4.95
CA PHE A 16 4.22 1.76 -5.67
C PHE A 16 4.68 1.93 -7.12
N ASP A 17 5.99 1.87 -7.39
CA ASP A 17 6.52 2.10 -8.74
C ASP A 17 6.22 0.95 -9.73
N LYS A 18 5.97 -0.27 -9.24
CA LYS A 18 5.91 -1.47 -10.12
C LYS A 18 4.66 -2.31 -9.97
N TYR A 19 4.05 -2.33 -8.78
CA TYR A 19 3.04 -3.35 -8.46
C TYR A 19 1.68 -2.76 -8.13
N PHE A 20 1.61 -1.55 -7.57
CA PHE A 20 0.34 -1.01 -7.08
C PHE A 20 -0.74 -0.93 -8.18
N ASP A 21 -0.45 -0.27 -9.30
CA ASP A 21 -1.42 -0.15 -10.42
C ASP A 21 -1.82 -1.51 -11.01
N VAL A 22 -0.86 -2.43 -11.11
CA VAL A 22 -1.09 -3.80 -11.60
C VAL A 22 -2.02 -4.55 -10.66
N LEU A 23 -1.82 -4.43 -9.35
CA LEU A 23 -2.67 -5.06 -8.34
C LEU A 23 -4.09 -4.47 -8.35
N MET A 24 -4.20 -3.15 -8.46
CA MET A 24 -5.48 -2.44 -8.60
C MET A 24 -6.25 -2.94 -9.84
N SER A 25 -5.56 -3.06 -10.98
CA SER A 25 -6.15 -3.57 -12.23
C SER A 25 -6.59 -5.03 -12.11
N ILE A 26 -5.76 -5.90 -11.53
CA ILE A 26 -6.11 -7.33 -11.34
C ILE A 26 -7.29 -7.49 -10.40
N ALA A 27 -7.35 -6.70 -9.32
CA ALA A 27 -8.43 -6.74 -8.33
C ALA A 27 -9.72 -6.04 -8.83
N GLY A 28 -9.63 -5.24 -9.89
CA GLY A 28 -10.76 -4.44 -10.39
C GLY A 28 -11.15 -3.31 -9.42
N ARG A 29 -10.17 -2.70 -8.76
CA ARG A 29 -10.37 -1.67 -7.72
C ARG A 29 -9.95 -0.29 -8.20
N THR A 30 -10.47 0.72 -7.52
CA THR A 30 -10.22 2.15 -7.80
C THR A 30 -9.54 2.85 -6.63
N ASN A 31 -8.73 3.89 -6.89
CA ASN A 31 -8.07 4.65 -5.83
C ASN A 31 -9.06 5.20 -4.79
N THR A 32 -10.27 5.56 -5.23
CA THR A 32 -11.36 6.03 -4.38
C THR A 32 -11.77 5.02 -3.31
N GLU A 33 -11.75 3.72 -3.60
CA GLU A 33 -12.07 2.67 -2.61
C GLU A 33 -11.01 2.56 -1.51
N LEU A 34 -9.77 3.00 -1.78
CA LEU A 34 -8.65 2.94 -0.84
C LEU A 34 -8.52 4.19 0.02
N LEU A 35 -9.33 5.22 -0.24
CA LEU A 35 -9.34 6.43 0.58
C LEU A 35 -9.69 6.07 2.05
N PRO A 36 -9.06 6.74 3.04
CA PRO A 36 -9.28 6.41 4.45
C PRO A 36 -10.75 6.44 4.92
N GLU A 37 -11.58 7.28 4.29
CA GLU A 37 -13.02 7.36 4.53
C GLU A 37 -13.81 6.14 4.01
N ASN A 38 -13.30 5.47 2.98
CA ASN A 38 -13.98 4.37 2.28
C ASN A 38 -13.44 2.98 2.68
N ILE A 39 -12.23 2.91 3.25
CA ILE A 39 -11.60 1.62 3.59
C ILE A 39 -12.33 0.84 4.70
N SER A 40 -13.24 1.48 5.43
CA SER A 40 -14.08 0.83 6.44
C SER A 40 -15.17 -0.04 5.82
N SER A 41 -15.67 0.34 4.64
CA SER A 41 -16.68 -0.39 3.87
C SER A 41 -16.09 -1.27 2.78
N PHE A 42 -14.76 -1.40 2.71
CA PHE A 42 -14.10 -2.26 1.73
C PHE A 42 -14.42 -3.74 2.00
N GLU A 43 -15.20 -4.35 1.11
CA GLU A 43 -15.49 -5.78 1.12
C GLU A 43 -14.51 -6.54 0.24
N MET A 44 -13.76 -7.47 0.85
CA MET A 44 -12.83 -8.33 0.11
C MET A 44 -13.58 -9.36 -0.75
N LEU A 45 -12.99 -9.70 -1.89
CA LEU A 45 -13.54 -10.68 -2.82
C LEU A 45 -13.57 -12.09 -2.22
N ASP A 46 -14.72 -12.75 -2.36
CA ASP A 46 -14.96 -14.09 -1.83
C ASP A 46 -14.40 -15.22 -2.73
N ASN A 47 -14.62 -16.48 -2.31
CA ASN A 47 -14.07 -17.68 -2.96
C ASN A 47 -14.55 -17.93 -4.39
N ARG A 48 -15.53 -17.18 -4.93
CA ARG A 48 -15.97 -17.30 -6.33
C ARG A 48 -14.90 -16.81 -7.31
N TYR A 49 -13.98 -15.95 -6.84
CA TYR A 49 -12.90 -15.39 -7.65
C TYR A 49 -11.64 -16.27 -7.63
N LEU A 50 -10.89 -16.23 -8.74
CA LEU A 50 -9.60 -16.91 -8.86
C LEU A 50 -8.63 -16.48 -7.76
N LEU A 51 -7.83 -17.41 -7.24
CA LEU A 51 -6.88 -17.16 -6.14
C LEU A 51 -5.94 -15.97 -6.42
N LYS A 52 -5.50 -15.79 -7.67
CA LYS A 52 -4.64 -14.66 -8.07
C LYS A 52 -5.34 -13.30 -7.85
N ILE A 53 -6.63 -13.22 -8.18
CA ILE A 53 -7.44 -12.00 -8.06
C ILE A 53 -7.66 -11.69 -6.58
N ARG A 54 -8.01 -12.70 -5.79
CA ARG A 54 -8.21 -12.55 -4.34
C ARG A 54 -6.95 -12.14 -3.60
N ARG A 55 -5.78 -12.66 -4.02
CA ARG A 55 -4.48 -12.22 -3.47
C ARG A 55 -4.18 -10.77 -3.82
N ALA A 56 -4.48 -10.34 -5.05
CA ALA A 56 -4.33 -8.94 -5.42
C ALA A 56 -5.27 -8.04 -4.62
N ASP A 57 -6.54 -8.42 -4.50
CA ASP A 57 -7.56 -7.70 -3.72
C ASP A 57 -7.18 -7.58 -2.24
N MET A 58 -6.61 -8.63 -1.64
CA MET A 58 -6.08 -8.59 -0.29
C MET A 58 -4.91 -7.60 -0.14
N LEU A 59 -3.97 -7.58 -1.07
CA LEU A 59 -2.85 -6.62 -1.03
C LEU A 59 -3.34 -5.18 -1.20
N VAL A 60 -4.35 -4.98 -2.05
CA VAL A 60 -5.03 -3.68 -2.25
C VAL A 60 -5.73 -3.24 -0.95
N TYR A 61 -6.47 -4.14 -0.30
CA TYR A 61 -7.08 -3.88 1.00
C TYR A 61 -6.05 -3.50 2.07
N CYS A 62 -4.97 -4.27 2.19
CA CYS A 62 -3.88 -3.98 3.12
C CYS A 62 -3.21 -2.63 2.83
N THR A 63 -3.13 -2.23 1.55
CA THR A 63 -2.62 -0.92 1.13
C THR A 63 -3.50 0.22 1.65
N GLY A 64 -4.82 0.13 1.43
CA GLY A 64 -5.78 1.11 1.96
C GLY A 64 -5.74 1.20 3.48
N LYS A 65 -5.69 0.04 4.18
CA LYS A 65 -5.56 0.01 5.65
C LYS A 65 -4.26 0.65 6.12
N ALA A 66 -3.15 0.40 5.45
CA ALA A 66 -1.86 1.00 5.77
C ALA A 66 -1.88 2.52 5.61
N PHE A 67 -2.50 3.06 4.55
CA PHE A 67 -2.70 4.51 4.41
C PHE A 67 -3.53 5.08 5.57
N SER A 68 -4.66 4.44 5.89
CA SER A 68 -5.53 4.88 6.97
C SER A 68 -4.86 4.84 8.35
N ASP A 69 -3.91 3.94 8.57
CA ASP A 69 -3.22 3.80 9.86
C ASP A 69 -1.98 4.68 10.01
N CYS A 70 -1.51 5.31 8.93
CA CYS A 70 -0.38 6.25 9.01
C CYS A 70 -0.74 7.47 9.87
N GLN A 71 0.25 7.98 10.59
CA GLN A 71 0.08 9.21 11.38
C GLN A 71 -0.35 10.40 10.53
N ASN A 72 -1.22 11.24 11.10
CA ASN A 72 -1.63 12.49 10.47
C ASN A 72 -1.65 13.66 11.46
N LYS A 73 -0.47 13.99 12.00
CA LYS A 73 -0.30 15.11 12.94
C LYS A 73 0.20 16.33 12.18
N THR A 74 0.00 17.54 12.73
CA THR A 74 0.45 18.80 12.10
C THR A 74 1.92 18.78 11.66
N LYS A 75 2.82 18.23 12.47
CA LYS A 75 4.26 18.12 12.16
C LYS A 75 4.66 16.86 11.39
N LYS A 76 3.75 15.89 11.28
CA LYS A 76 3.92 14.57 10.65
C LYS A 76 2.64 14.21 9.86
N PRO A 77 2.34 14.93 8.77
CA PRO A 77 1.12 14.70 7.99
C PRO A 77 1.31 13.53 7.01
N TYR A 78 1.80 12.38 7.49
CA TYR A 78 2.24 11.28 6.64
C TYR A 78 1.09 10.66 5.85
N LYS A 79 -0.07 10.44 6.49
CA LYS A 79 -1.28 9.99 5.80
C LYS A 79 -1.65 10.94 4.65
N THR A 80 -1.75 12.24 4.93
CA THR A 80 -2.08 13.24 3.90
C THR A 80 -1.06 13.21 2.76
N ILE A 81 0.24 13.19 3.08
CA ILE A 81 1.30 13.11 2.06
C ILE A 81 1.11 11.92 1.13
N LEU A 82 0.87 10.74 1.71
CA LEU A 82 0.78 9.50 0.96
C LEU A 82 -0.52 9.40 0.15
N VAL A 83 -1.67 9.69 0.76
CA VAL A 83 -2.98 9.68 0.08
C VAL A 83 -2.98 10.66 -1.09
N ASP A 84 -2.48 11.88 -0.88
CA ASP A 84 -2.47 12.87 -1.95
C ASP A 84 -1.52 12.48 -3.09
N CYS A 85 -0.34 11.93 -2.77
CA CYS A 85 0.64 11.53 -3.80
C CYS A 85 0.24 10.29 -4.60
N TYR A 86 -0.43 9.32 -3.98
CA TYR A 86 -0.61 7.98 -4.56
C TYR A 86 -2.07 7.59 -4.86
N LEU A 87 -3.05 8.27 -4.26
CA LEU A 87 -4.47 8.01 -4.53
C LEU A 87 -5.14 9.18 -5.27
N ASN A 88 -4.72 10.41 -5.00
CA ASN A 88 -5.27 11.62 -5.62
C ASN A 88 -4.41 12.16 -6.78
N ASP A 89 -3.36 11.44 -7.19
CA ASP A 89 -2.44 11.80 -8.28
C ASP A 89 -1.83 13.22 -8.18
N MET A 90 -1.71 13.76 -6.97
CA MET A 90 -1.11 15.07 -6.75
C MET A 90 0.42 14.96 -6.86
N THR A 91 1.03 15.92 -7.53
CA THR A 91 2.48 16.01 -7.60
C THR A 91 3.09 16.33 -6.23
N ASN A 92 4.33 15.88 -6.00
CA ASN A 92 5.08 16.23 -4.80
C ASN A 92 5.11 17.75 -4.52
N LEU A 93 5.10 18.57 -5.57
CA LEU A 93 5.10 20.02 -5.44
C LEU A 93 3.77 20.56 -4.90
N GLU A 94 2.64 20.06 -5.40
CA GLU A 94 1.31 20.46 -4.95
C GLU A 94 1.08 20.02 -3.51
N VAL A 95 1.45 18.78 -3.18
CA VAL A 95 1.32 18.28 -1.81
C VAL A 95 2.21 19.07 -0.86
N ALA A 96 3.47 19.34 -1.21
CA ALA A 96 4.38 20.14 -0.38
C ALA A 96 3.80 21.53 -0.05
N LYS A 97 3.19 22.21 -1.04
CA LYS A 97 2.49 23.47 -0.83
C LYS A 97 1.28 23.29 0.11
N LYS A 98 0.47 22.26 -0.12
CA LYS A 98 -0.72 21.94 0.68
C LYS A 98 -0.39 21.70 2.16
N VAL A 99 0.70 20.97 2.44
CA VAL A 99 1.14 20.69 3.83
C VAL A 99 2.06 21.77 4.41
N GLY A 100 2.34 22.85 3.66
CA GLY A 100 3.10 24.00 4.16
C GLY A 100 4.59 23.77 4.35
N TYR A 101 5.21 22.85 3.58
CA TYR A 101 6.64 22.54 3.70
C TYR A 101 7.45 22.89 2.45
N SER A 102 8.71 23.26 2.66
CA SER A 102 9.68 23.39 1.57
C SER A 102 9.90 22.04 0.88
N ARG A 103 10.34 22.06 -0.38
CA ARG A 103 10.60 20.83 -1.16
C ARG A 103 11.55 19.86 -0.45
N SER A 104 12.62 20.39 0.15
CA SER A 104 13.60 19.59 0.90
C SER A 104 12.96 18.93 2.13
N ARG A 105 12.26 19.71 2.96
CA ARG A 105 11.60 19.18 4.16
C ARG A 105 10.49 18.18 3.81
N PHE A 106 9.73 18.46 2.75
CA PHE A 106 8.73 17.54 2.22
C PHE A 106 9.37 16.22 1.78
N GLY A 107 10.50 16.26 1.08
CA GLY A 107 11.23 15.04 0.68
C GLY A 107 11.59 14.15 1.86
N THR A 108 12.12 14.73 2.94
CA THR A 108 12.39 14.00 4.20
C THR A 108 11.11 13.41 4.80
N LEU A 109 10.05 14.21 4.93
CA LEU A 109 8.78 13.76 5.49
C LEU A 109 8.12 12.66 4.64
N LYS A 110 8.25 12.71 3.32
CA LYS A 110 7.74 11.66 2.42
C LYS A 110 8.49 10.34 2.64
N GLN A 111 9.81 10.38 2.83
CA GLN A 111 10.58 9.17 3.14
C GLN A 111 10.20 8.58 4.50
N GLU A 112 10.03 9.43 5.52
CA GLU A 112 9.53 9.00 6.84
C GLU A 112 8.12 8.39 6.74
N ALA A 113 7.24 9.01 5.94
CA ALA A 113 5.89 8.51 5.69
C ALA A 113 5.90 7.14 5.00
N LEU A 114 6.74 6.96 3.97
CA LEU A 114 6.90 5.69 3.27
C LEU A 114 7.42 4.60 4.21
N ALA A 115 8.35 4.92 5.10
CA ALA A 115 8.86 3.97 6.09
C ALA A 115 7.79 3.55 7.11
N GLU A 116 6.98 4.50 7.61
CA GLU A 116 5.83 4.16 8.47
C GLU A 116 4.82 3.31 7.71
N PHE A 117 4.50 3.67 6.46
CA PHE A 117 3.61 2.86 5.61
C PHE A 117 4.14 1.44 5.45
N THR A 118 5.43 1.22 5.20
CA THR A 118 6.01 -0.13 5.09
C THR A 118 5.69 -0.97 6.33
N GLN A 119 5.83 -0.38 7.52
CA GLN A 119 5.56 -1.07 8.79
C GLN A 119 4.07 -1.41 8.92
N ARG A 120 3.17 -0.46 8.62
CA ARG A 120 1.71 -0.69 8.67
C ARG A 120 1.27 -1.74 7.65
N PHE A 121 1.77 -1.66 6.42
CA PHE A 121 1.45 -2.57 5.34
C PHE A 121 1.83 -4.01 5.68
N ASN A 122 3.06 -4.21 6.16
CA ASN A 122 3.52 -5.53 6.59
C ASN A 122 2.72 -6.08 7.76
N TYR A 123 2.35 -5.23 8.73
CA TYR A 123 1.46 -5.61 9.83
C TYR A 123 0.08 -6.10 9.34
N TRP A 124 -0.54 -5.36 8.42
CA TRP A 124 -1.84 -5.75 7.86
C TRP A 124 -1.78 -7.05 7.05
N ILE A 125 -0.73 -7.26 6.25
CA ILE A 125 -0.53 -8.52 5.52
C ILE A 125 -0.45 -9.70 6.49
N GLN A 126 0.33 -9.58 7.57
CA GLN A 126 0.48 -10.65 8.57
C GLN A 126 -0.85 -10.99 9.25
N ASN A 127 -1.69 -9.98 9.51
CA ASN A 127 -2.99 -10.18 10.15
C ASN A 127 -4.04 -10.85 9.27
N GLN A 128 -3.93 -10.79 7.94
CA GLN A 128 -4.91 -11.40 7.04
C GLN A 128 -4.90 -12.93 7.05
N LYS A 129 -3.95 -13.57 7.76
CA LYS A 129 -3.82 -15.04 7.91
C LYS A 129 -3.85 -15.82 6.58
N PHE A 130 -3.67 -15.15 5.44
CA PHE A 130 -3.26 -15.80 4.21
C PHE A 130 -1.83 -16.30 4.44
N SER A 131 -1.59 -17.60 4.23
CA SER A 131 -0.25 -18.18 4.27
C SER A 131 0.74 -17.22 3.59
N PRO A 132 1.86 -16.88 4.26
CA PRO A 132 2.80 -15.86 3.77
C PRO A 132 3.13 -16.21 2.33
N LEU A 133 3.20 -15.20 1.46
CA LEU A 133 3.55 -15.29 0.03
C LEU A 133 4.64 -16.35 -0.23
N VAL A 134 4.25 -17.63 -0.33
CA VAL A 134 5.15 -18.72 -0.65
C VAL A 134 5.47 -18.50 -2.13
N ARG A 135 6.66 -17.92 -2.35
CA ARG A 135 7.28 -17.65 -3.65
C ARG A 135 6.41 -16.90 -4.66
N ALA A 136 6.20 -15.61 -4.44
CA ALA A 136 5.82 -14.68 -5.52
C ALA A 136 7.01 -14.23 -6.41
N LYS A 137 8.19 -14.86 -6.32
CA LYS A 137 9.26 -14.68 -7.32
C LYS A 137 9.00 -15.46 -8.62
N LYS A 138 8.20 -16.52 -8.55
CA LYS A 138 7.99 -17.46 -9.66
C LYS A 138 6.69 -17.19 -10.43
N ALA A 139 5.62 -16.80 -9.75
CA ALA A 139 4.30 -16.59 -10.38
C ALA A 139 4.12 -15.26 -11.15
N ILE A 140 4.95 -14.23 -10.89
CA ILE A 140 4.85 -12.92 -11.56
C ILE A 140 5.85 -12.82 -12.73
N CYS A 141 6.95 -13.57 -12.69
CA CYS A 141 7.99 -13.55 -13.73
C CYS A 141 7.90 -14.69 -14.77
N GLU A 142 7.18 -15.80 -14.52
CA GLU A 142 7.11 -16.93 -15.46
C GLU A 142 5.94 -16.87 -16.46
N SER A 143 5.31 -15.70 -16.61
CA SER A 143 4.29 -15.46 -17.65
C SER A 143 4.86 -14.71 -18.86
N ARG A 144 6.13 -14.94 -19.19
CA ARG A 144 6.76 -14.47 -20.44
C ARG A 144 7.10 -15.66 -21.32
#